data_AF-A0A3M3AP71-F1
#
_entry.id   AF-A0A3M3AP71-F1
#
_cell.length_a   1.000
_cell.length_b   1.000
_cell.length_c   1.000
_cell.angle_alpha   90.00
_cell.angle_beta   90.00
_cell.angle_gamma   90.00
#
_symmetry.space_group_name_H-M   'P 1'
#
loop_
_entity.id
_entity.type
_entity.pdbx_description
1 polymer ?
#
loop_
_entity_poly.entity_id
_entity_poly.type
_entity_poly.pdbx_seq_one_letter_code
_entity_poly.pdbx_strand_id
1 'polypeptide(L)'
;MNEYRGEPMLAILPGVALQELWSLMGTAEKALFVISLFVVLTGLIGMLTAILTSLNERRREMAILRSVGARPWHIASLLILEAFALALAGVVSGLALLYIGIFAAHDYVLENYGLYLSSMPPGQYEWTLLGGILGCALLMGTVPAWRAYRQSLADGLSIRL
;
A
#
# COMPACT_ATOMS: atom_id res chain seq x y z
N MET A 1 -13.94 -55.83 -36.25
CA MET A 1 -14.19 -54.41 -36.58
C MET A 1 -14.86 -53.73 -35.40
N ASN A 2 -14.47 -52.48 -35.16
CA ASN A 2 -15.08 -51.48 -34.26
C ASN A 2 -14.52 -51.35 -32.84
N GLU A 3 -13.25 -50.97 -32.76
CA GLU A 3 -12.67 -50.18 -31.67
C GLU A 3 -13.09 -48.71 -31.83
N TYR A 4 -14.10 -48.25 -31.08
CA TYR A 4 -14.25 -46.83 -30.74
C TYR A 4 -14.80 -46.71 -29.31
N ARG A 5 -13.95 -47.06 -28.35
CA ARG A 5 -14.03 -46.65 -26.94
C ARG A 5 -13.52 -45.21 -26.87
N GLY A 6 -14.39 -44.27 -27.22
CA GLY A 6 -14.02 -42.85 -27.33
C GLY A 6 -15.14 -41.89 -26.99
N GLU A 7 -16.17 -42.35 -26.29
CA GLU A 7 -17.11 -41.47 -25.61
C GLU A 7 -16.64 -41.35 -24.16
N PRO A 8 -15.70 -40.44 -23.82
CA PRO A 8 -15.57 -40.06 -22.44
C PRO A 8 -16.86 -39.34 -22.09
N MET A 9 -17.49 -39.81 -21.02
CA MET A 9 -18.61 -39.16 -20.36
C MET A 9 -18.19 -37.78 -19.84
N LEU A 10 -18.04 -36.82 -20.75
CA LEU A 10 -18.39 -35.42 -20.55
C LEU A 10 -19.91 -35.35 -20.44
N ALA A 11 -20.48 -36.15 -19.54
CA ALA A 11 -21.70 -35.78 -18.88
C ALA A 11 -21.41 -34.40 -18.32
N ILE A 12 -22.14 -33.43 -18.83
CA ILE A 12 -22.16 -32.03 -18.42
C ILE A 12 -22.36 -32.03 -16.90
N LEU A 13 -21.26 -32.13 -16.16
CA LEU A 13 -21.20 -31.92 -14.73
C LEU A 13 -20.85 -30.45 -14.63
N PRO A 14 -21.85 -29.54 -14.65
CA PRO A 14 -21.57 -28.11 -14.53
C PRO A 14 -20.74 -27.83 -13.29
N GLY A 15 -20.79 -28.69 -12.26
CA GLY A 15 -19.94 -28.65 -11.08
C GLY A 15 -18.44 -28.63 -11.36
N VAL A 16 -17.90 -29.46 -12.26
CA VAL A 16 -16.44 -29.49 -12.49
C VAL A 16 -15.96 -28.29 -13.31
N ALA A 17 -16.74 -27.85 -14.31
CA ALA A 17 -16.45 -26.66 -15.09
C ALA A 17 -16.58 -25.38 -14.24
N LEU A 18 -17.61 -25.29 -13.39
CA LEU A 18 -17.74 -24.21 -12.41
C LEU A 18 -16.58 -24.23 -11.42
N GLN A 19 -16.16 -25.40 -10.96
CA GLN A 19 -15.03 -25.51 -10.03
C GLN A 19 -13.69 -25.12 -10.66
N GLU A 20 -13.47 -25.43 -11.94
CA GLU A 20 -12.33 -24.90 -12.68
C GLU A 20 -12.40 -23.36 -12.81
N LEU A 21 -13.55 -22.80 -13.19
CA LEU A 21 -13.73 -21.34 -13.25
C LEU A 21 -13.49 -20.66 -11.90
N TRP A 22 -14.01 -21.22 -10.81
CA TRP A 22 -13.77 -20.74 -9.44
C TRP A 22 -12.30 -20.86 -9.02
N SER A 23 -11.62 -21.93 -9.42
CA SER A 23 -10.19 -22.13 -9.17
C SER A 23 -9.32 -21.11 -9.91
N LEU A 24 -9.64 -20.85 -11.18
CA LEU A 24 -8.97 -19.83 -12.00
C LEU A 24 -9.20 -18.43 -11.42
N MET A 25 -10.44 -18.10 -11.03
CA MET A 25 -10.75 -16.84 -10.35
C MET A 25 -10.00 -16.69 -9.03
N GLY A 26 -9.99 -17.72 -8.18
CA GLY A 26 -9.27 -17.67 -6.90
C GLY A 26 -7.75 -17.56 -7.07
N THR A 27 -7.18 -18.13 -8.14
CA THR A 27 -5.75 -17.99 -8.45
C THR A 27 -5.44 -16.58 -8.94
N ALA A 28 -6.28 -16.02 -9.82
CA ALA A 28 -6.14 -14.65 -10.31
C ALA A 28 -6.25 -13.62 -9.17
N GLU A 29 -7.22 -13.78 -8.27
CA GLU A 29 -7.39 -12.92 -7.09
C GLU A 29 -6.14 -12.93 -6.21
N LYS A 30 -5.60 -14.11 -5.90
CA LYS A 30 -4.35 -14.24 -5.11
C LYS A 30 -3.17 -13.58 -5.81
N ALA A 31 -3.03 -13.72 -7.12
CA ALA A 31 -1.96 -13.08 -7.87
C ALA A 31 -2.06 -11.55 -7.79
N LEU A 32 -3.26 -10.99 -7.98
CA LEU A 32 -3.52 -9.55 -7.85
C LEU A 32 -3.25 -9.05 -6.43
N PHE A 33 -3.61 -9.82 -5.41
CA PHE A 33 -3.32 -9.49 -4.01
C PHE A 33 -1.81 -9.40 -3.75
N VAL A 34 -1.03 -10.38 -4.25
CA VAL A 34 0.43 -10.37 -4.11
C VAL A 34 1.05 -9.16 -4.82
N ILE A 35 0.57 -8.80 -6.02
CA ILE A 35 1.04 -7.60 -6.73
C ILE A 35 0.73 -6.34 -5.94
N SER A 36 -0.50 -6.21 -5.42
CA SER A 36 -0.91 -5.09 -4.58
C SER A 36 0.00 -4.92 -3.37
N LEU A 37 0.36 -6.02 -2.70
CA LEU A 37 1.31 -6.02 -1.59
C LEU A 37 2.68 -5.44 -2.00
N PHE A 38 3.24 -5.86 -3.14
CA PHE A 38 4.51 -5.31 -3.64
C PHE A 38 4.45 -3.82 -3.97
N VAL A 39 3.32 -3.35 -4.52
CA VAL A 39 3.11 -1.92 -4.81
C VAL A 39 3.12 -1.12 -3.51
N VAL A 40 2.39 -1.58 -2.49
CA VAL A 40 2.37 -0.94 -1.17
C VAL A 40 3.77 -0.90 -0.55
N LEU A 41 4.50 -2.02 -0.58
CA LEU A 41 5.88 -2.09 -0.06
C LEU A 41 6.82 -1.11 -0.77
N THR A 42 6.73 -1.03 -2.10
CA THR A 42 7.57 -0.12 -2.89
C THR A 42 7.26 1.34 -2.57
N GLY A 43 5.97 1.69 -2.42
CA GLY A 43 5.56 3.03 -2.01
C GLY A 43 6.07 3.40 -0.61
N LEU A 44 6.02 2.46 0.33
CA LEU A 44 6.53 2.66 1.69
C LEU A 44 8.06 2.85 1.72
N ILE A 45 8.81 2.07 0.93
CA ILE A 45 10.26 2.24 0.78
C ILE A 45 10.59 3.60 0.13
N GLY A 46 9.82 4.01 -0.88
CA GLY A 46 9.97 5.31 -1.53
C GLY A 46 9.76 6.47 -0.56
N MET A 47 8.69 6.41 0.24
CA MET A 47 8.42 7.38 1.30
C MET A 47 9.56 7.44 2.33
N LEU A 48 10.01 6.28 2.82
CA LEU A 48 11.12 6.20 3.77
C LEU A 48 12.40 6.82 3.21
N THR A 49 12.69 6.57 1.93
CA THR A 49 13.86 7.13 1.25
C THR A 49 13.76 8.65 1.11
N ALA A 50 12.61 9.17 0.72
CA ALA A 50 12.38 10.61 0.63
C ALA A 50 12.57 11.32 1.98
N ILE A 51 12.03 10.72 3.05
CA ILE A 51 12.18 11.23 4.42
C ILE A 51 13.65 11.20 4.86
N LEU A 52 14.38 10.12 4.59
CA LEU A 52 15.81 10.02 4.92
C LEU A 52 16.66 11.05 4.16
N THR A 53 16.34 11.32 2.90
CA THR A 53 17.01 12.36 2.11
C THR A 53 16.75 13.75 2.69
N SER A 54 15.48 14.08 2.99
CA SER A 54 15.09 15.33 3.67
C SER A 54 15.82 15.52 5.01
N LEU A 55 15.95 14.43 5.79
CA LEU A 55 16.73 14.44 7.03
C LEU A 55 18.20 14.73 6.80
N ASN A 56 18.84 14.13 5.80
CA ASN A 56 20.25 14.34 5.52
C ASN A 56 20.56 15.77 5.09
N GLU A 57 19.65 16.40 4.33
CA GLU A 57 19.75 17.81 3.96
C GLU A 57 19.61 18.71 5.20
N ARG A 58 18.58 18.48 6.02
CA ARG A 58 18.34 19.22 7.27
C ARG A 58 19.34 18.90 8.38
N ARG A 59 20.08 17.79 8.30
CA ARG A 59 21.13 17.43 9.27
C ARG A 59 22.28 18.43 9.25
N ARG A 60 22.60 19.01 8.08
CA ARG A 60 23.60 20.09 7.98
C ARG A 60 23.12 21.34 8.71
N GLU A 61 21.85 21.70 8.57
CA GLU A 61 21.24 22.83 9.29
C GLU A 61 21.16 22.58 10.79
N MET A 62 20.81 21.36 11.20
CA MET A 62 20.81 20.95 12.61
C MET A 62 22.20 21.03 13.23
N ALA A 63 23.25 20.63 12.53
CA ALA A 63 24.62 20.72 13.04
C ALA A 63 25.01 22.18 13.33
N ILE A 64 24.55 23.13 12.49
CA ILE A 64 24.73 24.57 12.70
C ILE A 64 23.86 25.06 13.87
N LEU A 65 22.57 24.71 13.92
CA LEU A 65 21.69 25.11 15.02
C LEU A 65 22.11 24.52 16.38
N ARG A 66 22.80 23.38 16.38
CA ARG A 66 23.36 22.77 17.60
C ARG A 66 24.54 23.55 18.16
N SER A 67 25.33 24.23 17.33
CA SER A 67 26.40 25.13 17.83
C SER A 67 25.81 26.34 18.58
N VAL A 68 24.53 26.64 18.38
CA VAL A 68 23.75 27.68 19.06
C VAL A 68 22.83 27.10 20.17
N GLY A 69 22.84 25.78 20.40
CA GLY A 69 22.14 25.14 21.51
C GLY A 69 20.68 24.68 21.25
N ALA A 70 20.25 24.57 19.98
CA ALA A 70 18.88 24.19 19.65
C ALA A 70 18.53 22.70 19.89
N ARG A 71 17.24 22.43 20.19
CA ARG A 71 16.73 21.10 20.55
C ARG A 71 16.21 20.30 19.33
N PRO A 72 16.51 18.99 19.24
CA PRO A 72 16.19 18.13 18.09
C PRO A 72 14.73 17.61 18.03
N TRP A 73 13.96 17.80 19.10
CA TRP A 73 12.60 17.25 19.24
C TRP A 73 11.61 17.81 18.21
N HIS A 74 11.78 19.06 17.79
CA HIS A 74 10.88 19.71 16.84
C HIS A 74 10.91 19.04 15.46
N ILE A 75 12.06 18.47 15.10
CA ILE A 75 12.25 17.85 13.78
C ILE A 75 11.68 16.44 13.78
N ALA A 76 11.80 15.71 14.90
CA ALA A 76 11.12 14.43 15.06
C ALA A 76 9.59 14.57 14.98
N SER A 77 8.99 15.59 15.60
CA SER A 77 7.54 15.83 15.51
C SER A 77 7.10 16.24 14.10
N LEU A 78 7.89 17.09 13.42
CA LEU A 78 7.62 17.50 12.05
C LEU A 78 7.62 16.30 11.10
N LEU A 79 8.59 15.40 11.25
CA LEU A 79 8.68 14.17 10.44
C LEU A 79 7.50 13.24 10.61
N ILE A 80 7.05 13.04 11.86
CA ILE A 80 5.88 12.20 12.13
C ILE A 80 4.63 12.79 11.47
N LEU A 81 4.46 14.12 11.55
CA LEU A 81 3.35 14.82 10.93
C LEU A 81 3.41 14.73 9.39
N GLU A 82 4.60 14.88 8.81
CA GLU A 82 4.82 14.76 7.36
C GLU A 82 4.50 13.35 6.86
N ALA A 83 5.00 12.31 7.55
CA ALA A 83 4.69 10.92 7.23
C ALA A 83 3.18 10.62 7.33
N PHE A 84 2.52 11.12 8.37
CA PHE A 84 1.08 10.98 8.54
C PHE A 84 0.29 11.69 7.42
N ALA A 85 0.67 12.93 7.09
CA ALA A 85 0.03 13.70 6.03
C ALA A 85 0.18 13.02 4.65
N LEU A 86 1.36 12.49 4.33
CA LEU A 86 1.60 11.74 3.09
C LEU A 86 0.78 10.45 3.04
N ALA A 87 0.71 9.69 4.13
CA ALA A 87 -0.12 8.49 4.20
C ALA A 87 -1.60 8.81 4.00
N LEU A 88 -2.12 9.85 4.66
CA LEU A 88 -3.50 10.28 4.54
C LEU A 88 -3.83 10.77 3.13
N ALA A 89 -2.96 11.57 2.53
CA ALA A 89 -3.10 12.03 1.14
C ALA A 89 -3.10 10.86 0.15
N GLY A 90 -2.24 9.85 0.36
CA GLY A 90 -2.20 8.65 -0.46
C GLY A 90 -3.50 7.84 -0.39
N VAL A 91 -4.06 7.65 0.80
CA VAL A 91 -5.33 6.92 0.99
C VAL A 91 -6.48 7.67 0.34
N VAL A 92 -6.60 8.98 0.58
CA VAL A 92 -7.67 9.80 0.01
C VAL A 92 -7.60 9.83 -1.52
N SER A 93 -6.42 10.07 -2.08
CA SER A 93 -6.22 10.10 -3.54
C SER A 93 -6.42 8.74 -4.18
N GLY A 94 -5.93 7.65 -3.57
CA GLY A 94 -6.15 6.28 -4.05
C GLY A 94 -7.63 5.90 -4.07
N LEU A 95 -8.38 6.24 -3.01
CA LEU A 95 -9.81 5.99 -2.95
C LEU A 95 -10.57 6.81 -4.00
N ALA A 96 -10.22 8.09 -4.16
CA ALA A 96 -10.82 8.94 -5.19
C ALA A 96 -10.57 8.39 -6.60
N LEU A 97 -9.34 7.98 -6.91
CA LEU A 97 -8.98 7.39 -8.20
C LEU A 97 -9.74 6.07 -8.46
N LEU A 98 -9.91 5.23 -7.43
CA LEU A 98 -10.69 4.00 -7.54
C LEU A 98 -12.14 4.29 -7.94
N TYR A 99 -12.82 5.19 -7.24
CA TYR A 99 -14.22 5.53 -7.53
C TYR A 99 -14.38 6.22 -8.89
N ILE A 100 -13.46 7.13 -9.24
CA ILE A 100 -13.46 7.77 -10.57
C ILE A 100 -13.25 6.71 -11.66
N GLY A 101 -12.34 5.76 -11.45
CA GLY A 101 -12.08 4.66 -12.37
C GLY A 101 -13.30 3.75 -12.55
N ILE A 102 -13.98 3.38 -11.46
CA ILE A 102 -15.22 2.59 -11.53
C ILE A 102 -16.31 3.36 -12.28
N PHE A 103 -16.51 4.65 -11.96
CA PHE A 103 -17.52 5.47 -12.61
C PHE A 103 -17.25 5.63 -14.12
N ALA A 104 -16.00 5.86 -14.51
CA ALA A 104 -15.62 5.99 -15.92
C ALA A 104 -15.69 4.65 -16.68
N ALA A 105 -15.37 3.53 -16.02
CA ALA A 105 -15.41 2.20 -16.63
C ALA A 105 -16.80 1.58 -16.63
N HIS A 106 -17.72 2.08 -15.81
CA HIS A 106 -19.07 1.53 -15.62
C HIS A 106 -19.80 1.33 -16.95
N ASP A 107 -19.94 2.39 -17.75
CA ASP A 107 -20.71 2.34 -18.99
C ASP A 107 -20.03 1.42 -20.03
N TYR A 108 -18.69 1.46 -20.12
CA TYR A 108 -17.93 0.63 -21.06
C TYR A 108 -17.99 -0.86 -20.72
N VAL A 109 -17.90 -1.21 -19.43
CA VAL A 109 -17.95 -2.60 -18.96
C VAL A 109 -19.37 -3.15 -19.03
N LEU A 110 -20.38 -2.33 -18.78
CA LEU A 110 -21.78 -2.72 -18.90
C LEU A 110 -22.13 -3.11 -20.34
N GLU A 111 -21.69 -2.31 -21.32
CA GLU A 111 -21.96 -2.58 -22.74
C GLU A 111 -21.19 -3.78 -23.30
N ASN A 112 -19.93 -3.97 -22.91
CA ASN A 112 -19.07 -5.01 -23.50
C ASN A 112 -19.13 -6.35 -22.77
N TYR A 113 -19.36 -6.35 -21.45
CA TYR A 113 -19.28 -7.54 -20.61
C TYR A 113 -20.58 -7.84 -19.87
N GLY A 114 -21.58 -6.95 -19.90
CA GLY A 114 -22.85 -7.13 -19.19
C GLY A 114 -22.71 -7.16 -17.67
N LEU A 115 -21.55 -6.77 -17.13
CA LEU A 115 -21.23 -6.77 -15.71
C LEU A 115 -21.66 -5.43 -15.10
N TYR A 116 -22.62 -5.47 -14.17
CA TYR A 116 -23.04 -4.30 -13.42
C TYR A 116 -22.02 -4.02 -12.31
N LEU A 117 -21.13 -3.05 -12.54
CA LEU A 117 -20.23 -2.52 -11.51
C LEU A 117 -21.05 -1.68 -10.53
N SER A 118 -21.64 -2.34 -9.54
CA SER A 118 -22.35 -1.63 -8.49
C SER A 118 -21.33 -0.85 -7.64
N SER A 119 -21.49 0.47 -7.56
CA SER A 119 -20.79 1.33 -6.60
C SER A 119 -21.29 1.05 -5.19
N MET A 120 -21.04 -0.15 -4.68
CA MET A 120 -21.32 -0.47 -3.29
C MET A 120 -20.32 0.30 -2.40
N PRO A 121 -20.78 0.88 -1.27
CA PRO A 121 -19.89 1.45 -0.30
C PRO A 121 -18.89 0.38 0.18
N PRO A 122 -17.67 0.76 0.59
CA PRO A 122 -16.65 -0.20 0.99
C PRO A 122 -17.21 -1.08 2.09
N GLY A 123 -17.15 -2.40 1.91
CA GLY A 123 -17.58 -3.35 2.91
C GLY A 123 -16.68 -3.32 4.14
N GLN A 124 -17.08 -4.07 5.17
CA GLN A 124 -16.30 -4.17 6.42
C GLN A 124 -14.85 -4.64 6.15
N TYR A 125 -14.66 -5.48 5.14
CA TYR A 125 -13.35 -5.99 4.73
C TYR A 125 -12.46 -4.87 4.15
N GLU A 126 -12.96 -4.06 3.22
CA GLU A 126 -12.19 -2.93 2.68
C GLU A 126 -11.84 -1.90 3.76
N TRP A 127 -12.74 -1.65 4.71
CA TRP A 127 -12.43 -0.78 5.85
C TRP A 127 -11.32 -1.33 6.73
N THR A 128 -11.33 -2.63 7.04
CA THR A 128 -10.23 -3.26 7.78
C THR A 128 -8.92 -3.25 7.00
N LEU A 129 -8.97 -3.38 5.67
CA LEU A 129 -7.79 -3.38 4.82
C LEU A 129 -7.19 -1.98 4.69
N LEU A 130 -8.03 -0.95 4.49
CA LEU A 130 -7.64 0.46 4.53
C LEU A 130 -7.06 0.85 5.90
N GLY A 131 -7.72 0.43 6.98
CA GLY A 131 -7.21 0.61 8.35
C GLY A 131 -5.87 -0.08 8.57
N GLY A 132 -5.70 -1.29 8.03
CA GLY A 132 -4.44 -2.03 8.06
C GLY A 132 -3.32 -1.34 7.29
N ILE A 133 -3.60 -0.81 6.10
CA ILE A 133 -2.64 -0.03 5.30
C ILE A 133 -2.23 1.24 6.04
N LEU A 134 -3.20 1.98 6.60
CA LEU A 134 -2.93 3.17 7.42
C LEU A 134 -2.08 2.83 8.65
N GLY A 135 -2.40 1.72 9.34
CA GLY A 135 -1.64 1.21 10.47
C GLY A 135 -0.21 0.86 10.08
N CYS A 136 -0.01 0.12 8.99
CA CYS A 136 1.31 -0.21 8.47
C CYS A 136 2.10 1.04 8.04
N ALA A 137 1.45 2.03 7.42
CA ALA A 137 2.08 3.29 7.04
C ALA A 137 2.51 4.10 8.27
N LEU A 138 1.69 4.15 9.33
CA LEU A 138 2.04 4.75 10.62
C LEU A 138 3.20 4.02 11.31
N LEU A 139 3.18 2.69 11.31
CA LEU A 139 4.27 1.86 11.85
C LEU A 139 5.57 2.06 11.06
N MET A 140 5.50 2.15 9.73
CA MET A 140 6.68 2.46 8.93
C MET A 140 7.14 3.90 9.05
N GLY A 141 6.24 4.87 9.27
CA GLY A 141 6.57 6.27 9.54
C GLY A 141 7.19 6.49 10.93
N THR A 142 6.89 5.63 11.90
CA THR A 142 7.53 5.66 13.23
C THR A 142 8.95 5.09 13.23
N VAL A 143 9.32 4.24 12.27
CA VAL A 143 10.70 3.74 12.09
C VAL A 143 11.72 4.87 11.85
N PRO A 144 11.57 5.78 10.85
CA PRO A 144 12.48 6.89 10.66
C PRO A 144 12.39 7.91 11.79
N ALA A 145 11.22 8.12 12.41
CA ALA A 145 11.09 8.99 13.58
C ALA A 145 11.95 8.48 14.76
N TRP A 146 11.92 7.18 15.03
CA TRP A 146 12.77 6.55 16.04
C TRP A 146 14.26 6.61 15.67
N ARG A 147 14.58 6.46 14.38
CA ARG A 147 15.96 6.58 13.87
C ARG A 147 16.50 8.01 14.02
N ALA A 148 15.70 9.03 13.72
CA ALA A 148 16.04 10.43 13.91
C ALA A 148 16.28 10.75 15.40
N TYR A 149 15.44 10.21 16.29
CA TYR A 149 15.63 10.32 17.74
C TYR A 149 16.97 9.71 18.19
N ARG A 150 17.29 8.49 17.73
CA ARG A 150 18.55 7.82 18.07
C ARG A 150 19.79 8.52 17.50
N GLN A 151 19.74 9.01 16.27
CA GLN A 151 20.86 9.75 15.68
C GLN A 151 21.12 11.06 16.43
N SER A 152 20.06 11.73 16.87
CA SER A 152 20.20 12.93 17.70
C SER A 152 20.82 12.66 19.07
N LEU A 153 20.47 11.52 19.70
CA LEU A 153 21.01 11.06 20.98
C LEU A 153 22.48 10.63 20.85
N ALA A 154 22.83 9.91 19.77
CA ALA A 154 24.20 9.46 19.50
C ALA A 154 25.14 10.62 19.19
N ASP A 155 24.71 11.61 18.40
CA ASP A 155 25.46 12.85 18.16
C ASP A 155 25.57 13.72 19.43
N GLY A 156 24.77 13.47 20.47
CA GLY A 156 24.88 14.14 21.77
C GLY A 156 25.98 13.62 22.68
N LEU A 157 26.51 12.42 22.40
CA LEU A 157 27.56 11.77 23.19
C LEU A 157 28.95 11.84 22.55
N SER A 158 29.06 12.20 21.26
CA SER A 158 30.35 12.49 20.61
C SER A 158 30.67 13.99 20.68
N ILE A 159 30.84 14.51 21.91
CA ILE A 159 31.63 15.72 22.09
C ILE A 159 33.07 15.32 21.77
N ARG A 160 33.50 15.56 20.54
CA ARG A 160 34.92 15.48 20.18
C ARG A 160 35.61 16.69 20.82
N LEU A 161 36.37 16.41 21.88
CA LEU A 161 37.51 17.23 22.32
C LEU A 161 38.53 17.34 21.18
#